data_AF-A0A935AIV1-F1
#
_entry.id   AF-A0A935AIV1-F1
#
_cell.length_a   1.000
_cell.length_b   1.000
_cell.length_c   1.000
_cell.angle_alpha   90.00
_cell.angle_beta   90.00
_cell.angle_gamma   90.00
#
_symmetry.space_group_name_H-M   'P 1'
#
loop_
_entity.id
_entity.type
_entity.pdbx_description
1 polymer ?
#
loop_
_entity_poly.entity_id
_entity_poly.type
_entity_poly.pdbx_seq_one_letter_code
_entity_poly.pdbx_strand_id
1 'polypeptide(L)'
;MAQTRPVRTEGSRLAHAVGPAQVTPVVAGIPWLGFVVYPDRRLVKARKVRRSTRHLAARLDDYEAGRIGFGEFDASVQGWINHVRYADTWGLQEHVLGSLLFMRRP
;
A
#
# COMPACT_ATOMS: atom_id res chain seq x y z
N MET A 1 19.14 -14.76 19.36
CA MET A 1 18.25 -14.66 18.17
C MET A 1 18.67 -15.71 17.16
N ALA A 2 17.86 -16.74 16.91
CA ALA A 2 18.22 -17.81 15.98
C ALA A 2 18.10 -17.32 14.53
N GLN A 3 19.22 -17.28 13.80
CA GLN A 3 19.22 -17.01 12.36
C GLN A 3 18.65 -18.22 11.63
N THR A 4 17.46 -18.08 11.05
CA THR A 4 16.86 -19.13 10.22
C THR A 4 17.67 -19.30 8.95
N ARG A 5 18.40 -20.41 8.82
CA ARG A 5 19.23 -20.71 7.64
C ARG A 5 18.34 -20.84 6.39
N PRO A 6 18.71 -20.23 5.25
CA PRO A 6 17.94 -20.33 4.02
C PRO A 6 18.01 -21.75 3.45
N VAL A 7 16.89 -22.24 2.88
CA VAL A 7 16.79 -23.57 2.27
C VAL A 7 17.12 -23.45 0.79
N ARG A 8 17.98 -24.34 0.28
CA ARG A 8 18.43 -24.34 -1.12
C ARG A 8 17.45 -25.13 -1.98
N THR A 9 17.11 -24.59 -3.15
CA THR A 9 16.27 -25.31 -4.13
C THR A 9 17.14 -26.24 -4.97
N GLU A 10 16.73 -27.49 -5.11
CA GLU A 10 17.46 -28.50 -5.88
C GLU A 10 17.60 -28.09 -7.35
N GLY A 11 18.79 -28.28 -7.92
CA GLY A 11 19.10 -27.84 -9.29
C GLY A 11 19.30 -26.32 -9.47
N SER A 12 19.23 -25.51 -8.41
CA SER A 12 19.44 -24.06 -8.48
C SER A 12 20.48 -23.55 -7.46
N ARG A 13 21.12 -22.42 -7.75
CA ARG A 13 21.97 -21.69 -6.79
C ARG A 13 21.16 -20.76 -5.88
N LEU A 14 19.85 -20.66 -6.07
CA LEU A 14 18.98 -19.79 -5.29
C LEU A 14 18.58 -20.48 -3.98
N ALA A 15 18.54 -19.71 -2.90
CA ALA A 15 18.07 -20.17 -1.61
C ALA A 15 16.90 -19.30 -1.15
N HIS A 16 15.84 -19.92 -0.65
CA HIS A 16 14.66 -19.23 -0.15
C HIS A 16 14.75 -19.01 1.35
N ALA A 17 14.29 -17.85 1.79
CA ALA A 17 14.16 -17.57 3.22
C ALA A 17 13.01 -18.41 3.80
N VAL A 18 13.30 -19.12 4.89
CA VAL A 18 12.37 -20.06 5.53
C VAL A 18 11.21 -19.35 6.23
N GLY A 19 11.34 -18.06 6.58
CA GLY A 19 10.29 -17.29 7.27
C GLY A 19 9.15 -16.75 6.40
N PRO A 20 9.41 -16.01 5.30
CA PRO A 20 8.37 -15.31 4.54
C PRO A 20 7.58 -16.20 3.56
N ALA A 21 8.08 -17.38 3.22
CA ALA A 21 7.44 -18.31 2.29
C ALA A 21 6.77 -19.45 3.08
N GLN A 22 5.54 -19.21 3.53
CA GLN A 22 4.75 -20.17 4.32
C GLN A 22 3.46 -20.53 3.58
N VAL A 23 3.15 -21.83 3.52
CA VAL A 23 1.85 -22.29 3.01
C VAL A 23 0.79 -21.83 3.99
N THR A 24 -0.17 -21.05 3.50
CA THR A 24 -1.25 -20.48 4.32
C THR A 24 -2.57 -20.71 3.59
N PRO A 25 -3.66 -21.09 4.29
CA PRO A 25 -4.98 -21.17 3.68
C PRO A 25 -5.38 -19.85 3.03
N VAL A 26 -5.93 -19.90 1.81
CA VAL A 26 -6.35 -18.70 1.05
C VAL A 26 -7.38 -17.85 1.80
N VAL A 27 -8.19 -18.49 2.65
CA VAL A 27 -9.22 -17.85 3.48
C VAL A 27 -8.63 -16.95 4.57
N ALA A 28 -7.37 -17.17 4.95
CA ALA A 28 -6.66 -16.30 5.89
C ALA A 28 -6.18 -14.99 5.24
N GLY A 29 -6.24 -14.90 3.91
CA GLY A 29 -5.79 -13.75 3.13
C GLY A 29 -4.29 -13.80 2.85
N ILE A 30 -3.92 -13.73 1.56
CA ILE A 30 -2.53 -13.82 1.13
C ILE A 30 -1.94 -12.40 0.97
N PRO A 31 -0.88 -12.05 1.71
CA PRO A 31 -0.22 -10.76 1.55
C PRO A 31 0.56 -10.69 0.23
N TRP A 32 0.11 -9.89 -0.73
CA TRP A 32 0.74 -9.78 -2.06
C TRP A 32 0.80 -8.33 -2.57
N LEU A 33 1.99 -7.86 -2.98
CA LEU A 33 2.27 -6.53 -3.57
C LEU A 33 1.65 -5.28 -2.89
N GLY A 34 1.32 -5.36 -1.60
CA GLY A 34 0.69 -4.26 -0.86
C GLY A 34 -0.78 -4.49 -0.51
N PHE A 35 -1.35 -5.58 -1.00
CA PHE A 35 -2.70 -6.04 -0.74
C PHE A 35 -2.73 -7.26 0.17
N VAL A 36 -3.93 -7.59 0.65
CA VAL A 36 -4.30 -8.88 1.20
C VAL A 36 -5.36 -9.46 0.27
N VAL A 37 -5.06 -10.59 -0.34
CA VAL A 37 -5.91 -11.23 -1.37
C VAL A 37 -6.69 -12.36 -0.75
N TYR A 38 -8.00 -12.31 -0.88
CA TYR A 38 -8.95 -13.39 -0.53
C TYR A 38 -9.54 -13.97 -1.83
N PRO A 39 -10.22 -15.14 -1.77
CA PRO A 39 -10.88 -15.71 -2.93
C PRO A 39 -11.92 -14.78 -3.58
N ASP A 40 -12.64 -14.01 -2.77
CA ASP A 40 -13.79 -13.18 -3.15
C ASP A 40 -13.48 -11.68 -3.20
N ARG A 41 -12.41 -11.23 -2.53
CA ARG A 41 -12.11 -9.79 -2.36
C ARG A 41 -10.62 -9.52 -2.19
N ARG A 42 -10.25 -8.26 -2.29
CA ARG A 42 -8.89 -7.78 -2.02
C ARG A 42 -8.96 -6.56 -1.13
N LEU A 43 -8.08 -6.50 -0.14
CA LEU A 43 -7.93 -5.37 0.76
C LEU A 43 -6.56 -4.72 0.55
N VAL A 44 -6.46 -3.41 0.78
CA VAL A 44 -5.15 -2.73 0.85
C VAL A 44 -4.57 -2.90 2.25
N LYS A 45 -3.28 -3.18 2.38
CA LYS A 45 -2.65 -3.28 3.70
C LYS A 45 -2.73 -1.94 4.44
N ALA A 46 -3.22 -1.94 5.67
CA ALA A 46 -3.36 -0.73 6.49
C ALA A 46 -2.07 0.11 6.58
N ARG A 47 -0.89 -0.53 6.69
CA ARG A 47 0.40 0.18 6.70
C ARG A 47 0.69 0.96 5.41
N LYS A 48 0.21 0.47 4.27
CA LYS A 48 0.35 1.15 2.96
C LYS A 48 -0.56 2.36 2.92
N VAL A 49 -1.83 2.20 3.33
CA VAL A 49 -2.78 3.31 3.48
C VAL A 49 -2.19 4.41 4.33
N ARG A 50 -1.78 4.11 5.58
CA ARG A 50 -1.21 5.11 6.51
C ARG A 50 0.00 5.85 5.92
N ARG A 51 0.88 5.14 5.21
CA ARG A 51 2.05 5.78 4.55
C ARG A 51 1.61 6.68 3.41
N SER A 52 0.70 6.23 2.56
CA SER A 52 0.18 7.01 1.43
C SER A 52 -0.59 8.23 1.89
N THR A 53 -1.44 8.13 2.93
CA THR A 53 -2.16 9.28 3.50
C THR A 53 -1.19 10.36 3.99
N ARG A 54 -0.15 9.99 4.76
CA ARG A 54 0.88 10.95 5.19
C ARG A 54 1.64 11.58 4.02
N HIS A 55 1.92 10.79 2.99
CA HIS A 55 2.60 11.29 1.80
C HIS A 55 1.74 12.29 1.02
N LEU A 56 0.45 11.98 0.83
CA LEU A 56 -0.49 12.88 0.15
C LEU A 56 -0.73 14.16 0.95
N ALA A 57 -0.77 14.09 2.29
CA ALA A 57 -0.83 15.28 3.14
C ALA A 57 0.40 16.18 2.94
N ALA A 58 1.62 15.63 2.99
CA ALA A 58 2.82 16.41 2.74
C ALA A 58 2.86 17.03 1.32
N ARG A 59 2.34 16.31 0.31
CA ARG A 59 2.22 16.83 -1.06
C ARG A 59 1.18 17.93 -1.17
N LEU A 60 0.11 17.88 -0.38
CA LEU A 60 -0.85 18.97 -0.27
C LEU A 60 -0.17 20.21 0.34
N ASP A 61 0.59 20.04 1.43
CA ASP A 61 1.36 21.14 2.06
C ASP A 61 2.36 21.77 1.08
N ASP A 62 3.03 20.95 0.26
CA ASP A 62 3.94 21.42 -0.79
C ASP A 62 3.22 22.22 -1.88
N TYR A 63 2.03 21.76 -2.29
CA TYR A 63 1.21 22.46 -3.29
C TYR A 63 0.71 23.80 -2.74
N GLU A 64 0.20 23.82 -1.51
CA GLU A 64 -0.33 25.02 -0.87
C GLU A 64 0.77 26.08 -0.63
N ALA A 65 1.98 25.63 -0.31
CA ALA A 65 3.14 26.51 -0.20
C ALA A 65 3.74 26.94 -1.56
N GLY A 66 3.15 26.50 -2.68
CA GLY A 66 3.63 26.80 -4.03
C GLY A 66 4.96 26.14 -4.39
N ARG A 67 5.40 25.12 -3.64
CA ARG A 67 6.64 24.36 -3.92
C ARG A 67 6.47 23.40 -5.09
N ILE A 68 5.26 22.88 -5.30
CA ILE A 68 4.89 22.05 -6.45
C ILE A 68 3.66 22.60 -7.15
N GLY A 69 3.54 22.35 -8.45
CA GLY A 69 2.34 22.71 -9.21
C GLY A 69 1.17 21.75 -8.98
N PHE A 70 -0.05 22.21 -9.31
CA PHE A 70 -1.26 21.36 -9.20
C PHE A 70 -1.13 20.04 -9.96
N GLY A 71 -0.53 20.05 -11.15
CA GLY A 71 -0.35 18.83 -11.94
C GLY A 71 0.52 17.76 -11.26
N GLU A 72 1.53 18.18 -10.49
CA GLU A 72 2.38 17.24 -9.73
C GLU A 72 1.64 16.66 -8.51
N PHE A 73 0.86 17.51 -7.82
CA PHE A 73 -0.01 17.07 -6.74
C PHE A 73 -1.08 16.09 -7.26
N ASP A 74 -1.80 16.45 -8.33
CA ASP A 74 -2.83 15.60 -8.94
C ASP A 74 -2.22 14.27 -9.42
N ALA A 75 -1.06 14.28 -10.07
CA ALA A 75 -0.37 13.04 -10.45
C ALA A 75 -0.08 12.12 -9.24
N SER A 76 0.23 12.69 -8.07
CA SER A 76 0.42 11.93 -6.83
C SER A 76 -0.87 11.28 -6.35
N VAL A 77 -1.99 12.02 -6.41
CA VAL A 77 -3.33 11.54 -6.06
C VAL A 77 -3.78 10.45 -7.05
N GLN A 78 -3.66 10.69 -8.35
CA GLN A 78 -4.01 9.73 -9.41
C GLN A 78 -3.17 8.45 -9.31
N GLY A 79 -1.87 8.57 -9.03
CA GLY A 79 -0.99 7.43 -8.82
C GLY A 79 -1.44 6.55 -7.64
N TRP A 80 -1.89 7.18 -6.54
CA TRP A 80 -2.43 6.46 -5.40
C TRP A 80 -3.78 5.80 -5.70
N ILE A 81 -4.72 6.52 -6.33
CA ILE A 81 -6.02 5.98 -6.77
C ILE A 81 -5.80 4.77 -7.70
N ASN A 82 -4.92 4.90 -8.68
CA ASN A 82 -4.58 3.82 -9.60
C ASN A 82 -3.96 2.60 -8.89
N HIS A 83 -3.24 2.79 -7.79
CA HIS A 83 -2.78 1.67 -6.98
C HIS A 83 -3.94 1.00 -6.23
N VAL A 84 -4.76 1.77 -5.51
CA VAL A 84 -5.77 1.19 -4.61
C VAL A 84 -6.99 0.63 -5.33
N ARG A 85 -7.29 1.07 -6.57
CA ARG A 85 -8.44 0.60 -7.37
C ARG A 85 -8.49 -0.91 -7.60
N TYR A 86 -7.38 -1.63 -7.43
CA TYR A 86 -7.31 -3.08 -7.57
C TYR A 86 -7.79 -3.85 -6.33
N ALA A 87 -8.38 -3.15 -5.36
CA ALA A 87 -8.97 -3.69 -4.15
C ALA A 87 -10.31 -3.01 -3.85
N ASP A 88 -11.12 -3.65 -3.00
CA ASP A 88 -12.38 -3.08 -2.51
C ASP A 88 -12.06 -1.89 -1.59
N THR A 89 -12.08 -0.70 -2.19
CA THR A 89 -11.49 0.51 -1.60
C THR A 89 -12.35 1.75 -1.80
N TRP A 90 -13.60 1.64 -2.25
CA TRP A 90 -14.44 2.82 -2.49
C TRP A 90 -14.56 3.69 -1.23
N GLY A 91 -15.05 3.13 -0.12
CA GLY A 91 -15.14 3.87 1.15
C GLY A 91 -13.78 4.28 1.73
N LEU A 92 -12.72 3.54 1.41
CA LEU A 92 -11.36 3.92 1.80
C LEU A 92 -10.87 5.16 1.05
N GLN A 93 -11.16 5.24 -0.25
CA GLN A 93 -10.82 6.38 -1.09
C GLN A 93 -11.54 7.63 -0.62
N GLU A 94 -12.86 7.53 -0.39
CA GLU A 94 -13.67 8.62 0.16
C GLU A 94 -13.12 9.08 1.52
N HIS A 95 -12.81 8.16 2.43
CA HIS A 95 -12.29 8.52 3.75
C HIS A 95 -10.94 9.23 3.67
N VAL A 96 -9.98 8.72 2.90
CA VAL A 96 -8.64 9.30 2.81
C VAL A 96 -8.67 10.65 2.09
N LEU A 97 -9.34 10.76 0.95
CA LEU A 97 -9.41 12.02 0.20
C LEU A 97 -10.26 13.05 0.94
N GLY A 98 -11.37 12.63 1.56
CA GLY A 98 -12.16 13.48 2.44
C GLY A 98 -11.36 14.00 3.64
N SER A 99 -10.53 13.16 4.26
CA SER A 99 -9.65 13.58 5.36
C SER A 99 -8.62 14.64 4.95
N LEU A 100 -8.09 14.56 3.73
CA LEU A 100 -7.21 15.61 3.18
C LEU A 100 -7.97 16.94 3.02
N LEU A 101 -9.23 16.89 2.59
CA LEU A 101 -10.08 18.09 2.52
C LEU A 101 -10.44 18.66 3.89
N PHE A 102 -10.58 17.83 4.92
CA PHE A 102 -10.82 18.29 6.30
C PHE A 102 -9.57 18.91 6.93
N MET A 103 -8.38 18.37 6.64
CA MET A 103 -7.11 18.97 7.05
C MET A 103 -6.93 20.40 6.51
N ARG A 104 -7.62 20.73 5.41
CA ARG A 104 -7.66 22.06 4.78
C ARG A 104 -8.50 23.10 5.53
N ARG A 105 -9.37 22.73 6.48
CA ARG A 105 -10.21 23.73 7.17
C ARG A 105 -9.45 24.35 8.36
N PRO A 106 -9.37 25.70 8.45
CA PRO A 106 -9.00 26.36 9.70
C PRO A 106 -10.08 26.14 10.78
#